data_AF-C2L0S1-F1
#
_entry.id   AF-C2L0S1-F1
#
_cell.length_a   1.000
_cell.length_b   1.000
_cell.length_c   1.000
_cell.angle_alpha   90.00
_cell.angle_beta   90.00
_cell.angle_gamma   90.00
#
_symmetry.space_group_name_H-M   'P 1'
#
loop_
_entity.id
_entity.type
_entity.pdbx_description
1 polymer ?
#
loop_
_entity_poly.entity_id
_entity_poly.type
_entity_poly.pdbx_seq_one_letter_code
_entity_poly.pdbx_strand_id
1 'polypeptide(L)'
;MSETRYDELVREAKFGVKLIHKEYCSGKEIAYVIILTGLGDYFVGISPEEGHNNQAVIDAIHQYYAETEDTRVIEGYQAGIYELIEVSGHMKMFSNLLRILFYELYKEHRGEASFTLDMEEIFRQLNSMILERYHNFEKENPFFDTWFSRQQTFAMEHYGLILQGKPES
;
A
#
# COMPACT_ATOMS: atom_id res chain seq x y z
N MET A 1 -5.03 -22.39 -20.16
CA MET A 1 -3.93 -22.44 -19.18
C MET A 1 -4.57 -22.67 -17.82
N SER A 2 -4.03 -23.55 -16.98
CA SER A 2 -4.53 -23.74 -15.62
C SER A 2 -4.24 -22.49 -14.80
N GLU A 3 -5.19 -22.10 -13.96
CA GLU A 3 -5.03 -20.99 -13.02
C GLU A 3 -3.82 -21.22 -12.11
N THR A 4 -2.99 -20.21 -11.92
CA THR A 4 -1.89 -20.27 -10.95
C THR A 4 -2.42 -20.00 -9.55
N ARG A 5 -1.69 -20.44 -8.53
CA ARG A 5 -2.02 -20.13 -7.14
C ARG A 5 -2.10 -18.61 -6.86
N TYR A 6 -1.35 -17.81 -7.61
CA TYR A 6 -1.41 -16.35 -7.49
C TYR A 6 -2.71 -15.80 -8.05
N ASP A 7 -3.17 -16.31 -9.20
CA ASP A 7 -4.45 -15.92 -9.79
C ASP A 7 -5.63 -16.20 -8.84
N GLU A 8 -5.56 -17.30 -8.07
CA GLU A 8 -6.54 -17.62 -7.04
C GLU A 8 -6.57 -16.55 -5.92
N LEU A 9 -5.39 -16.10 -5.46
CA LEU A 9 -5.29 -15.03 -4.45
C LEU A 9 -5.84 -13.71 -4.96
N VAL A 10 -5.57 -13.35 -6.22
CA VAL A 10 -6.10 -12.13 -6.84
C VAL A 10 -7.63 -12.21 -6.94
N ARG A 11 -8.17 -13.38 -7.33
CA ARG A 11 -9.62 -13.59 -7.37
C ARG A 11 -10.25 -13.45 -6.00
N GLU A 12 -9.68 -14.07 -4.97
CA GLU A 12 -10.13 -13.95 -3.58
C GLU A 12 -10.12 -12.50 -3.12
N ALA A 13 -8.98 -11.82 -3.31
CA ALA A 13 -8.83 -10.41 -2.99
C ALA A 13 -9.90 -9.54 -3.65
N LYS A 14 -10.23 -9.81 -4.91
CA LYS A 14 -11.24 -9.05 -5.66
C LYS A 14 -12.64 -9.17 -5.10
N PHE A 15 -13.01 -10.32 -4.53
CA PHE A 15 -14.25 -10.44 -3.76
C PHE A 15 -14.22 -9.51 -2.53
N GLY A 16 -13.10 -9.48 -1.81
CA GLY A 16 -12.89 -8.55 -0.70
C GLY A 16 -12.99 -7.09 -1.13
N VAL A 17 -12.33 -6.70 -2.23
CA VAL A 17 -12.35 -5.34 -2.79
C VAL A 17 -13.78 -4.92 -3.11
N LYS A 18 -14.57 -5.79 -3.74
CA LYS A 18 -15.97 -5.52 -4.05
C LYS A 18 -16.81 -5.25 -2.80
N LEU A 19 -16.59 -6.00 -1.71
CA LEU A 19 -17.29 -5.79 -0.45
C LEU A 19 -16.88 -4.46 0.19
N ILE A 20 -15.58 -4.23 0.31
CA ILE A 20 -15.04 -2.98 0.88
C ILE A 20 -15.46 -1.75 0.07
N HIS A 21 -15.47 -1.83 -1.25
CA HIS A 21 -15.92 -0.74 -2.10
C HIS A 21 -17.38 -0.37 -1.84
N LYS A 22 -18.26 -1.38 -1.65
CA LYS A 22 -19.65 -1.15 -1.27
C LYS A 22 -19.75 -0.45 0.10
N GLU A 23 -18.95 -0.87 1.07
CA GLU A 23 -18.90 -0.26 2.39
C GLU A 23 -18.39 1.19 2.32
N TYR A 24 -17.35 1.46 1.53
CA TYR A 24 -16.84 2.80 1.26
C TYR A 24 -17.92 3.69 0.65
N CYS A 25 -18.63 3.20 -0.37
CA CYS A 25 -19.74 3.92 -0.99
C CYS A 25 -20.93 4.16 -0.05
N SER A 26 -21.02 3.42 1.07
CA SER A 26 -22.02 3.64 2.11
C SER A 26 -21.60 4.68 3.18
N GLY A 27 -20.43 5.30 3.00
CA GLY A 27 -19.90 6.33 3.90
C GLY A 27 -18.89 5.81 4.94
N LYS A 28 -18.36 4.59 4.78
CA LYS A 28 -17.29 4.07 5.65
C LYS A 28 -15.93 4.42 5.08
N GLU A 29 -15.44 5.60 5.43
CA GLU A 29 -14.22 6.19 4.85
C GLU A 29 -12.96 5.31 5.03
N ILE A 30 -12.85 4.58 6.15
CA ILE A 30 -11.71 3.70 6.45
C ILE A 30 -11.76 2.31 5.81
N ALA A 31 -12.77 2.01 4.97
CA ALA A 31 -13.00 0.65 4.50
C ALA A 31 -11.81 0.08 3.71
N TYR A 32 -11.15 0.90 2.88
CA TYR A 32 -9.98 0.46 2.10
C TYR A 32 -8.77 0.11 2.97
N VAL A 33 -8.61 0.71 4.16
CA VAL A 33 -7.53 0.34 5.09
C VAL A 33 -7.66 -1.11 5.53
N ILE A 34 -8.89 -1.59 5.73
CA ILE A 34 -9.15 -2.96 6.22
C ILE A 34 -8.59 -3.99 5.23
N ILE A 35 -8.84 -3.80 3.93
CA ILE A 35 -8.32 -4.73 2.93
C ILE A 35 -6.83 -4.55 2.66
N LEU A 36 -6.30 -3.33 2.72
CA LEU A 36 -4.85 -3.08 2.54
C LEU A 36 -4.00 -3.65 3.69
N THR A 37 -4.58 -3.81 4.87
CA THR A 37 -3.92 -4.36 6.06
C THR A 37 -4.22 -5.84 6.28
N GLY A 38 -5.15 -6.42 5.52
CA GLY A 38 -5.62 -7.78 5.71
C GLY A 38 -6.27 -8.01 7.07
N LEU A 39 -6.95 -7.00 7.62
CA LEU A 39 -7.60 -7.10 8.93
C LEU A 39 -8.88 -7.94 8.86
N GLY A 40 -9.04 -8.85 9.82
CA GLY A 40 -10.22 -9.72 9.91
C GLY A 40 -10.32 -10.68 8.72
N ASP A 41 -11.52 -10.80 8.17
CA ASP A 41 -11.83 -11.72 7.05
C ASP A 41 -11.27 -11.26 5.70
N TYR A 42 -10.50 -10.16 5.68
CA TYR A 42 -9.88 -9.60 4.47
C TYR A 42 -8.40 -10.00 4.32
N PHE A 43 -7.91 -10.92 5.16
CA PHE A 43 -6.58 -11.50 4.99
C PHE A 43 -6.52 -12.33 3.70
N VAL A 44 -5.77 -11.83 2.72
CA VAL A 44 -5.38 -12.57 1.52
C VAL A 44 -3.97 -13.10 1.72
N GLY A 45 -3.79 -14.41 1.72
CA GLY A 45 -2.48 -15.02 1.88
C GLY A 45 -2.55 -16.54 1.90
N ILE A 46 -1.43 -17.19 1.56
CA ILE A 46 -1.33 -18.65 1.54
C ILE A 46 -1.42 -19.22 2.97
N SER A 47 -0.74 -18.56 3.90
CA SER A 47 -0.76 -18.90 5.30
C SER A 47 -0.48 -17.64 6.13
N PRO A 48 -0.82 -17.63 7.43
CA PRO A 48 -0.52 -16.50 8.31
C PRO A 48 0.99 -16.15 8.37
N GLU A 49 1.87 -17.13 8.19
CA GLU A 49 3.32 -16.97 8.23
C GLU A 49 3.88 -16.23 7.01
N GLU A 50 3.26 -16.43 5.83
CA GLU A 50 3.62 -15.70 4.61
C GLU A 50 3.07 -14.25 4.62
N GLY A 51 2.13 -13.98 5.53
CA GLY A 51 1.55 -12.67 5.73
C GLY A 51 0.57 -12.28 4.62
N HIS A 52 0.05 -11.07 4.76
CA HIS A 52 -0.92 -10.54 3.82
C HIS A 52 -0.25 -10.23 2.47
N ASN A 53 -0.85 -10.68 1.38
CA ASN A 53 -0.34 -10.50 0.02
C ASN A 53 -0.87 -9.20 -0.58
N ASN A 54 -0.22 -8.08 -0.25
CA ASN A 54 -0.58 -6.76 -0.76
C ASN A 54 -0.55 -6.69 -2.29
N GLN A 55 0.32 -7.46 -2.96
CA GLN A 55 0.40 -7.45 -4.42
C GLN A 55 -0.90 -7.98 -5.04
N ALA A 56 -1.40 -9.11 -4.54
CA ALA A 56 -2.66 -9.68 -4.99
C ALA A 56 -3.84 -8.73 -4.73
N VAL A 57 -3.84 -8.02 -3.60
CA VAL A 57 -4.85 -7.00 -3.28
C VAL A 57 -4.80 -5.83 -4.24
N ILE A 58 -3.62 -5.27 -4.52
CA ILE A 58 -3.46 -4.14 -5.43
C ILE A 58 -3.88 -4.54 -6.85
N ASP A 59 -3.46 -5.72 -7.32
CA ASP A 59 -3.90 -6.26 -8.60
C ASP A 59 -5.42 -6.42 -8.66
N ALA A 60 -6.05 -6.88 -7.57
CA ALA A 60 -7.49 -6.99 -7.47
C ALA A 60 -8.20 -5.62 -7.51
N ILE A 61 -7.63 -4.58 -6.89
CA ILE A 61 -8.16 -3.20 -6.96
C ILE A 61 -8.13 -2.70 -8.40
N HIS A 62 -7.01 -2.85 -9.10
CA HIS A 62 -6.91 -2.46 -10.51
C HIS A 62 -7.86 -3.25 -11.40
N GLN A 63 -7.96 -4.57 -11.21
CA GLN A 63 -8.90 -5.40 -11.98
C GLN A 63 -10.36 -5.00 -11.71
N TYR A 64 -10.70 -4.67 -10.47
CA TYR A 64 -12.05 -4.24 -10.13
C TYR A 64 -12.38 -2.88 -10.74
N TYR A 65 -11.44 -1.92 -10.72
CA TYR A 65 -11.60 -0.66 -11.43
C TYR A 65 -11.74 -0.87 -12.94
N ALA A 66 -10.88 -1.67 -13.57
CA ALA A 66 -10.92 -1.91 -15.01
C ALA A 66 -12.25 -2.53 -15.50
N GLU A 67 -12.96 -3.25 -14.63
CA GLU A 67 -14.27 -3.84 -14.95
C GLU A 67 -15.45 -2.92 -14.70
N THR A 68 -15.32 -1.98 -13.76
CA THR A 68 -16.43 -1.14 -13.29
C THR A 68 -16.34 0.30 -13.76
N GLU A 69 -15.14 0.76 -14.06
CA GLU A 69 -14.76 2.15 -14.35
C GLU A 69 -15.24 3.14 -13.28
N ASP A 70 -15.51 2.66 -12.06
CA ASP A 70 -16.02 3.48 -10.95
C ASP A 70 -14.86 4.26 -10.32
N THR A 71 -14.79 5.56 -10.58
CA THR A 71 -13.72 6.45 -10.08
C THR A 71 -13.61 6.46 -8.56
N ARG A 72 -14.69 6.12 -7.84
CA ARG A 72 -14.67 6.00 -6.37
C ARG A 72 -13.77 4.87 -5.87
N VAL A 73 -13.40 3.91 -6.72
CA VAL A 73 -12.38 2.90 -6.39
C VAL A 73 -11.02 3.57 -6.19
N ILE A 74 -10.66 4.50 -7.07
CA ILE A 74 -9.43 5.28 -6.99
C ILE A 74 -9.47 6.17 -5.74
N GLU A 75 -10.58 6.89 -5.53
CA GLU A 75 -10.78 7.75 -4.35
C GLU A 75 -10.66 6.97 -3.04
N GLY A 76 -11.32 5.81 -2.96
CA GLY A 76 -11.28 4.96 -1.77
C GLY A 76 -9.90 4.36 -1.52
N TYR A 77 -9.22 3.89 -2.58
CA TYR A 77 -7.86 3.38 -2.45
C TYR A 77 -6.88 4.48 -1.98
N GLN A 78 -6.96 5.66 -2.58
CA GLN A 78 -6.14 6.81 -2.19
C GLN A 78 -6.43 7.26 -0.75
N ALA A 79 -7.70 7.30 -0.34
CA ALA A 79 -8.08 7.57 1.04
C ALA A 79 -7.51 6.52 2.02
N GLY A 80 -7.53 5.24 1.63
CA GLY A 80 -6.91 4.16 2.40
C GLY A 80 -5.39 4.33 2.55
N ILE A 81 -4.69 4.80 1.51
CA ILE A 81 -3.25 5.10 1.59
C ILE A 81 -2.98 6.26 2.54
N TYR A 82 -3.75 7.35 2.46
CA TYR A 82 -3.57 8.49 3.36
C TYR A 82 -3.83 8.14 4.82
N GLU A 83 -4.89 7.38 5.10
CA GLU A 83 -5.15 6.87 6.45
C GLU A 83 -4.00 5.97 6.93
N LEU A 84 -3.45 5.11 6.05
CA LEU A 84 -2.27 4.31 6.39
C LEU A 84 -1.03 5.15 6.70
N ILE A 85 -0.79 6.24 5.97
CA ILE A 85 0.26 7.21 6.31
C ILE A 85 -0.02 7.77 7.70
N GLU A 86 -1.24 8.24 7.96
CA GLU A 86 -1.64 8.82 9.25
C GLU A 86 -1.43 7.84 10.40
N VAL A 87 -1.77 6.55 10.27
CA VAL A 87 -1.66 5.59 11.38
C VAL A 87 -0.32 4.86 11.46
N SER A 88 0.57 4.99 10.47
CA SER A 88 1.87 4.31 10.44
C SER A 88 2.86 4.87 11.45
N GLY A 89 2.66 4.59 12.73
CA GLY A 89 3.54 5.00 13.84
C GLY A 89 4.55 3.95 14.30
N HIS A 90 4.47 2.73 13.77
CA HIS A 90 5.29 1.59 14.17
C HIS A 90 5.93 0.91 12.94
N MET A 91 7.07 0.26 13.12
CA MET A 91 7.88 -0.27 12.00
C MET A 91 7.14 -1.28 11.12
N LYS A 92 6.29 -2.13 11.70
CA LYS A 92 5.53 -3.11 10.93
C LYS A 92 4.56 -2.42 9.96
N MET A 93 3.87 -1.37 10.41
CA MET A 93 2.93 -0.61 9.56
C MET A 93 3.67 0.19 8.51
N PHE A 94 4.76 0.86 8.90
CA PHE A 94 5.57 1.62 7.96
C PHE A 94 6.16 0.75 6.85
N SER A 95 6.71 -0.41 7.19
CA SER A 95 7.22 -1.38 6.22
C SER A 95 6.10 -1.90 5.28
N ASN A 96 4.90 -2.16 5.81
CA ASN A 96 3.75 -2.56 5.01
C ASN A 96 3.30 -1.46 4.03
N LEU A 97 3.26 -0.21 4.49
CA LEU A 97 2.95 0.95 3.66
C LEU A 97 3.95 1.09 2.51
N LEU A 98 5.27 0.98 2.78
CA LEU A 98 6.27 1.02 1.70
C LEU A 98 6.11 -0.13 0.71
N ARG A 99 5.73 -1.34 1.16
CA ARG A 99 5.45 -2.48 0.26
C ARG A 99 4.28 -2.19 -0.68
N ILE A 100 3.22 -1.56 -0.17
CA ILE A 100 2.06 -1.15 -0.98
C ILE A 100 2.50 -0.12 -2.03
N LEU A 101 3.13 0.97 -1.58
CA LEU A 101 3.52 2.08 -2.45
C LEU A 101 4.53 1.68 -3.52
N PHE A 102 5.54 0.87 -3.16
CA PHE A 102 6.52 0.39 -4.15
C PHE A 102 5.94 -0.59 -5.16
N TYR A 103 4.91 -1.36 -4.80
CA TYR A 103 4.24 -2.22 -5.76
C TYR A 103 3.34 -1.41 -6.70
N GLU A 104 2.63 -0.41 -6.19
CA GLU A 104 1.86 0.52 -7.03
C GLU A 104 2.77 1.24 -8.04
N LEU A 105 3.89 1.80 -7.59
CA LEU A 105 4.90 2.41 -8.46
C LEU A 105 5.46 1.44 -9.50
N TYR A 106 5.71 0.20 -9.11
CA TYR A 106 6.13 -0.85 -10.05
C TYR A 106 5.07 -1.03 -11.16
N LYS A 107 3.78 -1.11 -10.82
CA LYS A 107 2.70 -1.28 -11.80
C LYS A 107 2.57 -0.07 -12.73
N GLU A 108 2.60 1.14 -12.18
CA GLU A 108 2.53 2.38 -12.97
C GLU A 108 3.72 2.47 -13.93
N HIS A 109 4.94 2.23 -13.46
CA HIS A 109 6.15 2.27 -14.28
C HIS A 109 6.16 1.22 -15.40
N ARG A 110 5.53 0.06 -15.16
CA ARG A 110 5.40 -1.03 -16.14
C ARG A 110 4.29 -0.79 -17.16
N GLY A 111 3.43 0.22 -16.97
CA GLY A 111 2.22 0.41 -17.76
C GLY A 111 1.16 -0.67 -17.53
N GLU A 112 1.20 -1.33 -16.37
CA GLU A 112 0.30 -2.41 -15.98
C GLU A 112 -0.81 -1.93 -15.02
N ALA A 113 -0.74 -0.68 -14.57
CA ALA A 113 -1.75 -0.05 -13.74
C ALA A 113 -2.97 0.40 -14.57
N SER A 114 -4.18 0.16 -14.05
CA SER A 114 -5.43 0.58 -14.69
C SER A 114 -5.80 2.05 -14.43
N PHE A 115 -5.13 2.68 -13.47
CA PHE A 115 -5.22 4.08 -13.10
C PHE A 115 -3.86 4.51 -12.53
N THR A 116 -3.65 5.80 -12.34
CA THR A 116 -2.46 6.35 -11.68
C THR A 116 -2.85 7.18 -10.48
N LEU A 117 -1.98 7.22 -9.46
CA LEU A 117 -2.11 8.08 -8.30
C LEU A 117 -1.17 9.28 -8.38
N ASP A 118 -1.45 10.32 -7.60
CA ASP A 118 -0.51 11.43 -7.39
C ASP A 118 0.60 10.98 -6.43
N MET A 119 1.57 10.25 -6.99
CA MET A 119 2.69 9.70 -6.21
C MET A 119 3.59 10.77 -5.61
N GLU A 120 3.70 11.94 -6.23
CA GLU A 120 4.46 13.05 -5.68
C GLU A 120 3.84 13.55 -4.38
N GLU A 121 2.52 13.76 -4.37
CA GLU A 121 1.76 14.16 -3.18
C GLU A 121 1.79 13.08 -2.08
N ILE A 122 1.59 11.81 -2.45
CA ILE A 122 1.66 10.69 -1.51
C ILE A 122 3.05 10.62 -0.84
N PHE A 123 4.13 10.74 -1.61
CA PHE A 123 5.49 10.72 -1.06
C PHE A 123 5.79 11.97 -0.23
N ARG A 124 5.22 13.13 -0.57
CA ARG A 124 5.32 14.33 0.25
C ARG A 124 4.72 14.11 1.64
N GLN A 125 3.52 13.53 1.73
CA GLN A 125 2.89 13.22 3.02
C GLN A 125 3.63 12.11 3.79
N LEU A 126 4.06 11.06 3.07
CA LEU A 126 4.89 9.99 3.64
C LEU A 126 6.17 10.55 4.28
N ASN A 127 6.86 11.46 3.59
CA ASN A 127 8.09 12.08 4.09
C ASN A 127 7.83 12.92 5.35
N SER A 128 6.73 13.67 5.40
CA SER A 128 6.33 14.40 6.62
C SER A 128 6.09 13.45 7.79
N MET A 129 5.38 12.35 7.56
CA MET A 129 5.13 11.34 8.58
C MET A 129 6.43 10.70 9.08
N ILE A 130 7.36 10.37 8.17
CA ILE A 130 8.66 9.81 8.53
C ILE A 130 9.43 10.79 9.41
N LEU A 131 9.45 12.08 9.04
CA LEU A 131 10.11 13.12 9.81
C LEU A 131 9.56 13.24 11.24
N GLU A 132 8.24 13.26 11.38
CA GLU A 132 7.58 13.38 12.68
C GLU A 132 7.82 12.17 13.59
N ARG A 133 8.01 10.98 12.99
CA ARG A 133 8.02 9.69 13.71
C ARG A 133 9.35 8.98 13.67
N TYR A 134 10.39 9.60 13.11
CA TYR A 134 11.70 9.00 12.86
C TYR A 134 12.26 8.30 14.10
N HIS A 135 12.22 8.98 15.25
CA HIS A 135 12.76 8.44 16.50
C HIS A 135 11.98 7.24 17.04
N ASN A 136 10.68 7.12 16.72
CA ASN A 136 9.92 5.92 17.10
C ASN A 136 10.39 4.71 16.30
N PHE A 137 10.62 4.90 15.00
CA PHE A 137 11.13 3.85 14.12
C PHE A 137 12.55 3.41 14.50
N GLU A 138 13.44 4.37 14.79
CA GLU A 138 14.79 4.12 15.28
C GLU A 138 14.80 3.33 16.60
N LYS A 139 13.91 3.70 17.53
CA LYS A 139 13.76 3.02 18.83
C LYS A 139 13.25 1.58 18.69
N GLU A 140 12.35 1.33 17.75
CA GLU A 140 11.76 0.00 17.52
C GLU A 140 12.70 -0.95 16.76
N ASN A 141 13.59 -0.41 15.92
CA ASN A 141 14.49 -1.21 15.11
C ASN A 141 15.91 -0.63 15.13
N PRO A 142 16.87 -1.27 15.82
CA PRO A 142 18.27 -0.83 15.85
C PRO A 142 18.95 -0.74 14.47
N PHE A 143 18.39 -1.39 13.46
CA PHE A 143 18.88 -1.37 12.08
C PHE A 143 18.09 -0.42 11.18
N PHE A 144 17.22 0.43 11.75
CA PHE A 144 16.33 1.31 11.01
C PHE A 144 17.07 2.16 9.99
N ASP A 145 18.11 2.91 10.39
CA ASP A 145 18.87 3.78 9.49
C ASP A 145 19.44 3.02 8.27
N THR A 146 20.01 1.84 8.51
CA THR A 146 20.57 1.00 7.43
C THR A 146 19.47 0.46 6.52
N TRP A 147 18.36 0.00 7.09
CA TRP A 147 17.21 -0.49 6.33
C TRP A 147 16.56 0.63 5.51
N PHE A 148 16.36 1.80 6.12
CA PHE A 148 15.72 2.96 5.52
C PHE A 148 16.57 3.51 4.38
N SER A 149 17.88 3.64 4.56
CA SER A 149 18.81 4.05 3.49
C SER A 149 18.69 3.20 2.23
N ARG A 150 18.44 1.90 2.36
CA ARG A 150 18.19 1.01 1.21
C ARG A 150 16.86 1.32 0.53
N GLN A 151 15.81 1.62 1.30
CA GLN A 151 14.52 2.04 0.73
C GLN A 151 14.65 3.39 0.01
N GLN A 152 15.44 4.32 0.54
CA GLN A 152 15.70 5.63 -0.09
C GLN A 152 16.44 5.47 -1.42
N THR A 153 17.48 4.64 -1.43
CA THR A 153 18.24 4.31 -2.65
C THR A 153 17.32 3.68 -3.69
N PHE A 154 16.52 2.69 -3.28
CA PHE A 154 15.58 2.01 -4.17
C PHE A 154 14.55 2.97 -4.78
N ALA A 155 13.92 3.83 -3.98
CA ALA A 155 12.95 4.81 -4.45
C ALA A 155 13.55 5.79 -5.48
N MET A 156 14.78 6.27 -5.21
CA MET A 156 15.48 7.21 -6.08
C MET A 156 15.91 6.54 -7.40
N GLU A 157 16.58 5.39 -7.33
CA GLU A 157 17.15 4.72 -8.50
C GLU A 157 16.09 4.16 -9.45
N HIS A 158 14.98 3.63 -8.92
CA HIS A 158 13.95 3.00 -9.73
C HIS A 158 12.83 3.95 -10.15
N TYR A 159 12.54 4.97 -9.36
CA TYR A 159 11.35 5.82 -9.56
C TYR A 159 11.64 7.33 -9.54
N GLY A 160 12.89 7.75 -9.27
CA GLY A 160 13.24 9.17 -9.18
C GLY A 160 12.57 9.90 -8.01
N LEU A 161 12.06 9.16 -7.02
CA LEU A 161 11.33 9.72 -5.88
C LEU A 161 12.24 9.88 -4.67
N ILE A 162 12.09 11.01 -3.98
CA ILE A 162 12.79 11.28 -2.72
C ILE A 162 11.98 10.67 -1.57
N LEU A 163 12.54 9.65 -0.94
CA LEU A 163 12.10 9.15 0.36
C LEU A 163 13.04 9.71 1.43
N GLN A 164 12.53 10.55 2.34
CA GLN A 164 13.35 11.25 3.34
C GLN A 164 12.55 11.50 4.62
N GLY A 165 13.26 11.96 5.66
CA GLY A 165 12.66 12.26 6.95
C GLY A 165 13.61 12.11 8.12
N LYS A 166 14.92 11.99 7.90
CA LYS A 166 15.89 12.10 9.01
C LYS A 166 15.95 13.56 9.46
N PRO A 167 15.69 13.88 10.75
CA PRO A 167 15.86 15.23 11.25
C PRO A 167 17.31 15.72 11.07
N GLU A 168 17.49 17.00 10.75
CA GLU A 168 18.82 17.62 10.80
C GLU A 168 19.34 17.58 12.24
N SER A 169 20.63 17.25 12.40
CA SER A 169 21.31 17.07 13.69
C SER A 169 21.72 18.39 14.33
#